data_AF-A0A965NXF8-F1
#
_entry.id   AF-A0A965NXF8-F1
#
_cell.length_a   1.000
_cell.length_b   1.000
_cell.length_c   1.000
_cell.angle_alpha   90.00
_cell.angle_beta   90.00
_cell.angle_gamma   90.00
#
_symmetry.space_group_name_H-M   'P 1'
#
loop_
_entity.id
_entity.type
_entity.pdbx_description
1 polymer ?
#
loop_
_entity_poly.entity_id
_entity_poly.type
_entity_poly.pdbx_seq_one_letter_code
_entity_poly.pdbx_strand_id
1 'polypeptide(L)'
;MGIKADSELTVESKIKDFGELLEQIDGVSDKKKKLWKEIYENAITDRQNSYVLFNQLVDIVQDKSAEHAIHGRTLAIYIERMSKANDQIIRLAELVSKSEKKDDPEIDPEEMFKKIGG
;
A
#
# COMPACT_ATOMS: atom_id res chain seq x y z
N MET A 1 -11.56 -21.56 21.25
CA MET A 1 -10.34 -20.87 21.71
C MET A 1 -10.31 -19.53 21.01
N GLY A 2 -10.74 -18.47 21.70
CA GLY A 2 -10.90 -17.15 21.11
C GLY A 2 -9.54 -16.45 21.03
N ILE A 3 -8.99 -16.35 19.83
CA ILE A 3 -7.90 -15.41 19.57
C ILE A 3 -8.54 -14.02 19.57
N LYS A 4 -8.16 -13.19 20.53
CA LYS A 4 -8.44 -11.76 20.50
C LYS A 4 -7.77 -11.18 19.25
N ALA A 5 -8.55 -10.92 18.20
CA ALA A 5 -8.13 -10.15 17.05
C ALA A 5 -8.16 -8.66 17.43
N ASP A 6 -7.16 -8.22 18.21
CA ASP A 6 -7.10 -6.85 18.75
C ASP A 6 -5.89 -6.07 18.22
N SER A 7 -5.38 -6.40 17.03
CA SER A 7 -4.28 -5.64 16.41
C SER A 7 -4.24 -5.61 14.88
N GLU A 8 -5.22 -6.17 14.17
CA GLU A 8 -5.27 -6.02 12.71
C GLU A 8 -6.13 -4.83 12.33
N LEU A 9 -5.47 -3.75 11.89
CA LEU A 9 -6.14 -2.65 11.18
C LEU A 9 -6.96 -3.23 10.02
N THR A 10 -8.27 -2.95 10.04
CA THR A 10 -9.20 -3.22 8.94
C THR A 10 -8.72 -2.60 7.63
N VAL A 11 -9.22 -3.08 6.49
CA VAL A 11 -8.91 -2.49 5.19
C VAL A 11 -9.35 -1.02 5.17
N GLU A 12 -10.51 -0.73 5.74
CA GLU A 12 -11.10 0.60 5.85
C GLU A 12 -10.23 1.54 6.67
N SER A 13 -9.71 1.08 7.82
CA SER A 13 -8.82 1.91 8.65
C SER A 13 -7.50 2.18 7.94
N LYS A 14 -6.92 1.19 7.23
CA LYS A 14 -5.70 1.40 6.42
C LYS A 14 -5.91 2.45 5.32
N ILE A 15 -7.06 2.41 4.64
CA ILE A 15 -7.42 3.38 3.61
C ILE A 15 -7.63 4.77 4.20
N LYS A 16 -8.24 4.86 5.40
CA LYS A 16 -8.41 6.12 6.14
C LYS A 16 -7.06 6.72 6.50
N ASP A 17 -6.19 5.94 7.15
CA ASP A 17 -4.87 6.39 7.59
C ASP A 17 -4.01 6.84 6.40
N PHE A 18 -4.06 6.11 5.28
CA PHE A 18 -3.36 6.53 4.06
C PHE A 18 -3.94 7.83 3.50
N GLY A 19 -5.27 7.99 3.51
CA GLY A 19 -5.91 9.24 3.12
C GLY A 19 -5.46 10.42 4.00
N GLU A 20 -5.40 10.23 5.31
CA GLU A 20 -4.91 11.25 6.25
C GLU A 20 -3.45 11.62 6.00
N LEU A 21 -2.60 10.64 5.64
CA LEU A 21 -1.21 10.89 5.23
C LEU A 21 -1.15 11.74 3.96
N LEU A 22 -1.99 11.46 2.96
CA LEU A 22 -2.02 12.24 1.72
C LEU A 22 -2.43 13.71 1.95
N GLU A 23 -3.29 13.98 2.92
CA GLU A 23 -3.67 15.35 3.27
C GLU A 23 -2.50 16.17 3.84
N GLN A 24 -1.51 15.51 4.46
CA GLN A 24 -0.31 16.17 5.01
C GLN A 24 0.72 16.58 3.93
N ILE A 25 0.53 16.16 2.68
CA ILE A 25 1.46 16.46 1.59
C ILE A 25 1.05 17.78 0.94
N ASP A 26 1.86 18.82 1.14
CA ASP A 26 1.70 20.10 0.48
C ASP A 26 2.14 20.05 -1.00
N GLY A 27 1.77 21.05 -1.80
CA GLY A 27 2.19 21.15 -3.21
C GLY A 27 1.62 20.09 -4.17
N VAL A 28 0.83 19.12 -3.70
CA VAL A 28 0.17 18.09 -4.52
C VAL A 28 -1.31 18.39 -4.70
N SER A 29 -1.80 18.31 -5.93
CA SER A 29 -3.22 18.55 -6.22
C SER A 29 -4.14 17.45 -5.67
N ASP A 30 -5.35 17.85 -5.25
CA ASP A 30 -6.39 16.95 -4.73
C ASP A 30 -6.70 15.80 -5.69
N LYS A 31 -6.68 16.07 -7.00
CA LYS A 31 -6.90 15.04 -8.03
C LYS A 31 -5.83 13.94 -8.00
N LYS A 32 -4.57 14.29 -7.73
CA LYS A 32 -3.48 13.31 -7.59
C LYS A 32 -3.61 12.55 -6.28
N LYS A 33 -3.90 13.24 -5.16
CA LYS A 33 -4.14 12.60 -3.85
C LYS A 33 -5.29 11.58 -3.96
N LYS A 34 -6.41 11.97 -4.56
CA LYS A 34 -7.55 11.06 -4.80
C LYS A 34 -7.15 9.82 -5.61
N LEU A 35 -6.41 10.00 -6.70
CA LEU A 35 -5.95 8.89 -7.53
C LEU A 35 -5.02 7.94 -6.74
N TRP A 36 -4.10 8.48 -5.95
CA TRP A 36 -3.22 7.67 -5.10
C TRP A 36 -4.00 6.89 -4.05
N LYS A 37 -5.02 7.50 -3.43
CA LYS A 37 -5.92 6.82 -2.51
C LYS A 37 -6.67 5.66 -3.18
N GLU A 38 -7.23 5.89 -4.38
CA GLU A 38 -7.91 4.84 -5.15
C GLU A 38 -6.96 3.68 -5.53
N ILE A 39 -5.72 3.98 -5.90
CA ILE A 39 -4.70 2.95 -6.20
C ILE A 39 -4.37 2.14 -4.94
N TYR A 40 -4.19 2.80 -3.79
CA TYR A 40 -3.93 2.14 -2.52
C TYR A 40 -5.09 1.25 -2.10
N GLU A 41 -6.32 1.76 -2.17
CA GLU A 41 -7.56 1.04 -1.86
C GLU A 41 -7.71 -0.23 -2.71
N ASN A 42 -7.47 -0.13 -4.01
CA ASN A 42 -7.49 -1.29 -4.90
C ASN A 42 -6.44 -2.33 -4.50
N ALA A 43 -5.19 -1.90 -4.31
CA ALA A 43 -4.09 -2.81 -3.99
C ALA A 43 -4.30 -3.53 -2.65
N ILE A 44 -4.72 -2.80 -1.60
CA ILE A 44 -4.93 -3.39 -0.28
C ILE A 44 -6.12 -4.35 -0.26
N THR A 45 -7.19 -4.02 -0.99
CA THR A 45 -8.40 -4.84 -1.12
C THR A 45 -8.11 -6.11 -1.90
N ASP A 46 -7.41 -6.02 -3.03
CA ASP A 46 -7.00 -7.19 -3.81
C ASP A 46 -6.10 -8.13 -3.01
N ARG A 47 -5.16 -7.56 -2.23
CA ARG A 47 -4.30 -8.33 -1.34
C ARG A 47 -5.11 -9.08 -0.28
N GLN A 48 -6.07 -8.41 0.37
CA GLN A 48 -6.93 -9.01 1.39
C GLN A 48 -7.81 -10.11 0.79
N ASN A 49 -8.43 -9.87 -0.36
CA ASN A 49 -9.27 -10.85 -1.05
C ASN A 49 -8.47 -12.09 -1.43
N SER A 50 -7.27 -11.91 -1.97
CA SER A 50 -6.38 -13.01 -2.32
C SER A 50 -5.92 -13.79 -1.09
N TYR A 51 -5.67 -13.11 0.04
CA TYR A 51 -5.33 -13.76 1.30
C TYR A 51 -6.49 -14.61 1.85
N VAL A 52 -7.72 -14.09 1.81
CA VAL A 52 -8.92 -14.83 2.25
C VAL A 52 -9.10 -16.10 1.40
N LEU A 53 -9.04 -15.98 0.07
CA LEU A 53 -9.18 -17.12 -0.84
C LEU A 53 -8.02 -18.12 -0.68
N PHE A 54 -6.81 -17.64 -0.44
CA PHE A 54 -5.66 -18.47 -0.15
C PHE A 54 -5.89 -19.32 1.09
N ASN A 55 -6.27 -18.72 2.22
CA ASN A 55 -6.53 -19.47 3.46
C ASN A 55 -7.64 -20.51 3.28
N GLN A 56 -8.74 -20.14 2.62
CA GLN A 56 -9.82 -21.08 2.32
C GLN A 56 -9.33 -22.26 1.49
N LEU A 57 -8.45 -22.03 0.51
CA LEU A 57 -7.91 -23.10 -0.32
C LEU A 57 -6.86 -23.94 0.42
N VAL A 58 -6.08 -23.34 1.32
CA VAL A 58 -5.16 -24.05 2.22
C VAL A 58 -5.95 -25.05 3.07
N ASP A 59 -7.06 -24.65 3.67
CA ASP A 59 -7.91 -25.53 4.49
C ASP A 59 -8.45 -26.74 3.68
N ILE A 60 -8.68 -26.56 2.38
CA ILE A 60 -9.11 -27.64 1.49
C ILE A 60 -7.96 -28.60 1.23
N VAL A 61 -6.77 -28.10 0.89
CA VAL A 61 -5.64 -28.93 0.45
C VAL A 61 -4.85 -29.54 1.59
N GLN A 62 -4.93 -28.98 2.79
CA GLN A 62 -4.11 -29.39 3.92
C GLN A 62 -4.27 -30.89 4.18
N ASP A 63 -3.13 -31.58 4.29
CA ASP A 63 -3.03 -33.03 4.51
C ASP A 63 -3.71 -33.92 3.44
N LYS A 64 -4.09 -33.35 2.28
CA LYS A 64 -4.71 -34.06 1.16
C LYS A 64 -3.86 -33.94 -0.10
N SER A 65 -2.97 -34.90 -0.33
CA SER A 65 -2.03 -34.88 -1.46
C SER A 65 -2.70 -34.77 -2.84
N ALA A 66 -3.88 -35.37 -3.02
CA ALA A 66 -4.64 -35.26 -4.27
C ALA A 66 -5.17 -33.83 -4.49
N GLU A 67 -5.75 -33.21 -3.46
CA GLU A 67 -6.22 -31.82 -3.52
C GLU A 67 -5.06 -30.85 -3.73
N HIS A 68 -3.92 -31.09 -3.07
CA HIS A 68 -2.71 -30.30 -3.27
C HIS A 68 -2.21 -30.38 -4.73
N ALA A 69 -2.26 -31.55 -5.37
CA ALA A 69 -1.87 -31.70 -6.77
C ALA A 69 -2.80 -30.92 -7.72
N ILE A 70 -4.09 -30.85 -7.42
CA ILE A 70 -5.10 -30.14 -8.24
C ILE A 70 -5.02 -28.62 -8.01
N HIS A 71 -4.92 -28.19 -6.75
CA HIS A 71 -5.07 -26.80 -6.35
C HIS A 71 -3.76 -26.05 -6.11
N GLY A 72 -2.62 -26.74 -6.09
CA GLY A 72 -1.31 -26.12 -5.82
C GLY A 72 -0.98 -24.95 -6.74
N ARG A 73 -1.36 -25.04 -8.03
CA ARG A 73 -1.20 -23.93 -8.97
C ARG A 73 -2.04 -22.70 -8.59
N THR A 74 -3.26 -22.91 -8.10
CA THR A 74 -4.14 -21.82 -7.67
C THR A 74 -3.64 -21.16 -6.39
N LEU A 75 -3.08 -21.92 -5.45
CA LEU A 75 -2.40 -21.37 -4.27
C LEU A 75 -1.25 -20.45 -4.67
N ALA A 76 -0.40 -20.90 -5.61
CA ALA A 76 0.69 -20.09 -6.14
C ALA A 76 0.16 -18.78 -6.79
N ILE A 77 -0.93 -18.85 -7.54
CA ILE A 77 -1.57 -17.66 -8.13
C ILE A 77 -2.00 -16.66 -7.07
N TYR A 78 -2.61 -17.09 -5.95
CA TYR A 78 -3.00 -16.17 -4.88
C TYR A 78 -1.79 -15.51 -4.22
N ILE A 79 -0.69 -16.25 -4.03
CA ILE A 79 0.57 -15.70 -3.51
C ILE A 79 1.14 -14.65 -4.48
N GLU A 80 1.17 -14.95 -5.78
CA GLU A 80 1.63 -14.01 -6.80
C GLU A 80 0.78 -12.73 -6.85
N ARG A 81 -0.55 -12.85 -6.68
CA ARG A 81 -1.45 -11.68 -6.62
C ARG A 81 -1.17 -10.82 -5.40
N MET A 82 -0.97 -11.42 -4.24
CA MET A 82 -0.57 -10.69 -3.03
C MET A 82 0.79 -10.00 -3.21
N SER A 83 1.76 -10.65 -3.85
CA SER A 83 3.06 -10.05 -4.17
C SER A 83 2.92 -8.84 -5.10
N LYS A 84 2.12 -8.95 -6.15
CA LYS A 84 1.87 -7.84 -7.10
C LYS A 84 1.21 -6.64 -6.41
N ALA A 85 0.27 -6.88 -5.50
CA ALA A 85 -0.32 -5.81 -4.69
C ALA A 85 0.72 -5.13 -3.79
N ASN A 86 1.62 -5.90 -3.17
CA ASN A 86 2.74 -5.33 -2.41
C ASN A 86 3.66 -4.46 -3.30
N ASP A 87 3.99 -4.92 -4.51
CA ASP A 87 4.80 -4.15 -5.46
C ASP A 87 4.12 -2.82 -5.84
N GLN A 88 2.80 -2.83 -6.02
CA GLN A 88 2.02 -1.61 -6.27
C GLN A 88 2.08 -0.63 -5.09
N ILE A 89 1.92 -1.13 -3.86
CA ILE A 89 2.00 -0.32 -2.64
C ILE A 89 3.40 0.30 -2.48
N ILE A 90 4.47 -0.47 -2.72
CA ILE A 90 5.85 0.02 -2.67
C ILE A 90 6.07 1.14 -3.69
N ARG A 91 5.67 0.93 -4.95
CA ARG A 91 5.78 1.96 -5.99
C ARG A 91 4.99 3.22 -5.65
N LEU A 92 3.81 3.07 -5.04
CA LEU A 92 3.02 4.20 -4.59
C LEU A 92 3.72 4.97 -3.48
N ALA A 93 4.30 4.27 -2.50
CA ALA A 93 5.07 4.88 -1.42
C ALA A 93 6.28 5.67 -1.96
N GLU A 94 6.99 5.13 -2.95
CA GLU A 94 8.08 5.85 -3.63
C GLU A 94 7.60 7.12 -4.34
N LEU A 95 6.44 7.08 -5.00
CA LEU A 95 5.86 8.25 -5.69
C LEU A 95 5.44 9.34 -4.71
N VAL A 96 4.85 8.93 -3.58
CA VAL A 96 4.44 9.81 -2.48
C VAL A 96 5.68 10.48 -1.87
N SER A 97 6.70 9.70 -1.49
CA SER A 97 7.93 10.22 -0.89
C SER A 97 8.70 11.18 -1.82
N LYS A 98 8.70 10.93 -3.14
CA LYS A 98 9.29 11.87 -4.12
C LYS A 98 8.54 13.20 -4.21
N SER A 99 7.26 13.22 -3.84
CA SER A 99 6.44 14.42 -3.91
C SER A 99 6.62 15.29 -2.66
N GLU A 100 6.86 14.67 -1.50
CA GLU A 100 7.24 15.36 -0.25
C GLU A 100 8.58 16.10 -0.37
N LYS A 101 9.52 15.60 -1.17
CA LYS A 101 10.86 16.19 -1.33
C LYS A 101 10.93 17.43 -2.23
N LYS A 102 9.84 17.82 -2.90
CA LYS A 102 9.83 19.00 -3.78
C LYS A 102 9.66 20.33 -3.05
N ASP A 103 9.37 20.29 -1.75
CA ASP A 103 9.20 21.47 -0.90
C ASP A 103 10.46 21.80 -0.07
N ASP A 104 11.59 21.12 -0.29
CA ASP A 104 12.87 21.67 0.17
C ASP A 104 13.18 22.86 -0.77
N PRO A 105 13.11 24.11 -0.29
CA PRO A 105 13.36 25.25 -1.16
C PRO A 105 14.75 25.06 -1.73
N GLU A 106 14.85 25.01 -3.05
CA GLU A 106 16.11 25.21 -3.74
C GLU A 106 16.57 26.60 -3.30
N ILE A 107 17.40 26.66 -2.25
CA ILE A 107 17.82 27.91 -1.64
C ILE A 107 18.61 28.64 -2.71
N ASP A 108 17.99 29.63 -3.33
CA ASP A 108 18.64 30.51 -4.29
C ASP A 108 19.84 31.17 -3.59
N PRO A 109 21.09 30.88 -4.02
CA PRO A 109 22.28 31.48 -3.43
C PRO A 109 22.23 33.01 -3.42
N GLU A 110 21.51 33.61 -4.38
CA GLU A 110 21.32 35.05 -4.52
C GLU A 110 20.41 35.63 -3.41
N GLU A 111 19.41 34.86 -2.94
CA GLU A 111 18.57 35.22 -1.80
C GLU A 111 19.33 35.11 -0.46
N MET A 112 20.24 34.14 -0.32
CA MET A 112 21.11 34.06 0.87
C MET A 112 22.05 35.26 0.94
N PHE A 113 22.60 35.69 -0.20
CA PHE A 113 23.53 36.82 -0.23
C PHE A 113 22.86 38.15 0.15
N LYS A 114 21.60 38.35 -0.26
CA LYS A 114 20.81 39.53 0.12
C LYS A 114 20.49 39.61 1.63
N LYS A 115 20.35 38.48 2.31
CA LYS A 115 20.04 38.45 3.76
C LYS A 115 21.25 38.68 4.67
N ILE A 116 22.48 38.45 4.17
CA ILE A 116 23.71 38.63 4.94
C ILE A 116 24.34 40.01 4.70
N GLY A 117 24.06 40.65 3.56
CA GLY A 117 24.65 41.93 3.15
C GLY A 117 23.81 43.19 3.44
N GLY A 118 22.84 43.14 4.36
CA GLY A 118 22.02 44.26 4.79
C GLY A 118 22.48 44.87 6.11
#